data_AF-A0A7Z7JEA6-F1
#
_entry.id   AF-A0A7Z7JEA6-F1
#
_cell.length_a   1.000
_cell.length_b   1.000
_cell.length_c   1.000
_cell.angle_alpha   90.00
_cell.angle_beta   90.00
_cell.angle_gamma   90.00
#
_symmetry.space_group_name_H-M   'P 1'
#
loop_
_entity.id
_entity.type
_entity.pdbx_description
1 polymer ?
#
loop_
_entity_poly.entity_id
_entity_poly.type
_entity_poly.pdbx_seq_one_letter_code
_entity_poly.pdbx_strand_id
1 'polypeptide(L)'
;MLLHARVNRRISRRRQDAGSAAIEFAIVAPVLITIVIGIVYYGVMLALQQVLTLAAEEGARAALRYPAGVAGTSLAATQQARVNAAAAMARGTLPASIRDLIPAAGVAAAVPCAAGSADVCVQVTLTLTTTNIMPAVPMVPLPVALSGSAMVQLSPDI
;
A
#
# COMPACT_ATOMS: atom_id res chain seq x y z
N MET A 1 48.31 -24.68 67.34
CA MET A 1 46.83 -24.69 67.24
C MET A 1 46.46 -23.88 66.00
N LEU A 2 46.31 -24.55 64.85
CA LEU A 2 46.11 -23.93 63.53
C LEU A 2 44.61 -23.68 63.29
N LEU A 3 44.22 -22.42 63.13
CA LEU A 3 42.86 -22.01 62.78
C LEU A 3 42.80 -21.74 61.27
N HIS A 4 42.25 -22.71 60.51
CA HIS A 4 41.95 -22.53 59.09
C HIS A 4 40.67 -21.70 58.93
N ALA A 5 40.81 -20.44 58.54
CA ALA A 5 39.70 -19.59 58.13
C ALA A 5 39.11 -20.08 56.78
N ARG A 6 37.86 -20.54 56.78
CA ARG A 6 37.12 -20.87 55.55
C ARG A 6 36.51 -19.60 54.97
N VAL A 7 37.06 -19.11 53.85
CA VAL A 7 36.49 -18.02 53.07
C VAL A 7 35.19 -18.49 52.39
N ASN A 8 34.06 -17.89 52.79
CA ASN A 8 32.72 -18.21 52.30
C ASN A 8 32.48 -17.59 50.92
N ARG A 9 32.65 -18.39 49.85
CA ARG A 9 32.46 -18.00 48.45
C ARG A 9 30.97 -17.93 48.05
N ARG A 10 30.20 -17.00 48.64
CA ARG A 10 28.75 -16.83 48.34
C ARG A 10 28.39 -15.68 47.38
N ILE A 11 29.38 -14.92 46.88
CA ILE A 11 29.12 -13.75 46.01
C ILE A 11 29.02 -14.13 44.51
N SER A 12 29.34 -15.37 44.13
CA SER A 12 29.48 -15.76 42.71
C SER A 12 28.19 -16.16 41.98
N ARG A 13 27.11 -16.56 42.67
CA ARG A 13 25.93 -17.13 42.00
C ARG A 13 25.00 -16.08 41.37
N ARG A 14 24.73 -14.95 42.04
CA ARG A 14 23.86 -13.89 41.51
C ARG A 14 24.37 -13.23 40.21
N ARG A 15 25.69 -13.25 39.98
CA ARG A 15 26.29 -12.73 38.73
C ARG A 15 26.20 -13.73 37.57
N GLN A 16 26.07 -15.03 37.85
CA GLN A 16 25.95 -16.08 36.83
C GLN A 16 24.54 -16.11 36.24
N ASP A 17 23.50 -15.94 37.06
CA ASP A 17 22.10 -15.93 36.59
C ASP A 17 21.78 -14.69 35.73
N ALA A 18 22.37 -13.53 36.05
CA ALA A 18 22.20 -12.29 35.27
C ALA A 18 22.84 -12.38 33.86
N GLY A 19 23.91 -13.16 33.70
CA GLY A 19 24.58 -13.37 32.41
C GLY A 19 23.78 -14.26 31.46
N SER A 20 23.09 -15.28 31.98
CA SER A 20 22.24 -16.18 31.18
C SER A 20 21.02 -15.44 30.61
N ALA A 21 20.34 -14.65 31.43
CA ALA A 21 19.20 -13.84 30.99
C ALA A 21 19.57 -12.80 29.92
N ALA A 22 20.79 -12.25 29.98
CA ALA A 22 21.28 -11.32 28.96
C ALA A 22 21.49 -12.00 27.59
N ILE A 23 21.89 -13.28 27.58
CA ILE A 23 22.09 -14.05 26.34
C ILE A 23 20.75 -14.43 25.70
N GLU A 24 19.77 -14.86 26.50
CA GLU A 24 18.42 -15.15 26.01
C GLU A 24 17.78 -13.91 25.37
N PHE A 25 17.93 -12.75 26.01
CA PHE A 25 17.47 -11.48 25.45
C PHE A 25 18.20 -11.11 24.15
N ALA A 26 19.51 -11.35 24.05
CA ALA A 26 20.28 -11.06 22.86
C ALA A 26 19.82 -11.85 21.62
N ILE A 27 19.19 -13.02 21.81
CA ILE A 27 18.64 -13.85 20.73
C ILE A 27 17.19 -13.47 20.41
N VAL A 28 16.36 -13.23 21.43
CA VAL A 28 14.93 -12.92 21.24
C VAL A 28 14.72 -11.48 20.74
N ALA A 29 15.51 -10.52 21.22
CA ALA A 29 15.34 -9.11 20.90
C ALA A 29 15.47 -8.82 19.39
N PRO A 30 16.46 -9.34 18.64
CA PRO A 30 16.53 -9.15 17.19
C PRO A 30 15.28 -9.63 16.46
N VAL A 31 14.77 -10.82 16.80
CA VAL A 31 13.55 -11.39 16.20
C VAL A 31 12.34 -10.51 16.48
N LEU A 32 12.17 -10.07 17.73
CA LEU A 32 11.07 -9.21 18.13
C LEU A 32 11.14 -7.84 17.43
N ILE A 33 12.34 -7.26 17.32
CA ILE A 33 12.56 -6.00 16.59
C ILE A 33 12.21 -6.17 15.11
N THR A 34 12.62 -7.26 14.45
CA THR A 34 12.26 -7.54 13.06
C THR A 34 10.74 -7.65 12.87
N ILE A 35 10.04 -8.33 13.80
CA ILE A 35 8.57 -8.44 13.75
C ILE A 35 7.92 -7.06 13.89
N VAL A 36 8.36 -6.24 14.84
CA VAL A 36 7.81 -4.88 15.05
C VAL A 36 8.05 -4.00 13.82
N ILE A 37 9.26 -4.02 13.25
CA ILE A 37 9.57 -3.30 12.01
C ILE A 37 8.66 -3.78 10.88
N GLY A 38 8.49 -5.10 10.73
CA GLY A 38 7.56 -5.68 9.76
C GLY A 38 6.15 -5.12 9.92
N ILE A 39 5.59 -5.18 11.13
CA ILE A 39 4.23 -4.66 11.42
C ILE A 39 4.10 -3.19 11.02
N VAL A 40 5.08 -2.35 11.34
CA VAL A 40 5.05 -0.92 10.98
C VAL A 40 5.06 -0.74 9.47
N TYR A 41 5.97 -1.41 8.75
CA TYR A 41 6.07 -1.30 7.29
C TYR A 41 4.79 -1.77 6.60
N TYR A 42 4.29 -2.96 6.96
CA TYR A 42 3.07 -3.50 6.36
C TYR A 42 1.84 -2.68 6.72
N GLY A 43 1.78 -2.10 7.93
CA GLY A 43 0.72 -1.18 8.33
C GLY A 43 0.67 0.07 7.44
N VAL A 44 1.82 0.68 7.17
CA VAL A 44 1.91 1.84 6.24
C VAL A 44 1.55 1.43 4.82
N MET A 45 2.02 0.28 4.33
CA MET A 45 1.68 -0.22 2.99
C MET A 45 0.18 -0.45 2.83
N LEU A 46 -0.47 -1.05 3.83
CA LEU A 46 -1.91 -1.28 3.82
C LEU A 46 -2.68 0.05 3.80
N ALA A 47 -2.27 1.01 4.63
CA ALA A 47 -2.88 2.34 4.64
C ALA A 47 -2.75 3.04 3.28
N LEU A 48 -1.58 2.94 2.64
CA LEU A 48 -1.37 3.47 1.29
C LEU A 48 -2.26 2.78 0.25
N GLN A 49 -2.38 1.45 0.29
CA GLN A 49 -3.29 0.72 -0.60
C GLN A 49 -4.76 1.15 -0.42
N GLN A 50 -5.19 1.38 0.82
CA GLN A 50 -6.54 1.89 1.10
C GLN A 50 -6.75 3.27 0.48
N VAL A 51 -5.78 4.17 0.62
CA VAL A 51 -5.83 5.51 0.00
C VAL A 51 -5.88 5.42 -1.53
N LEU A 52 -5.06 4.56 -2.15
CA LEU A 52 -5.08 4.34 -3.60
C LEU A 52 -6.43 3.76 -4.06
N THR A 53 -7.01 2.84 -3.30
CA THR A 53 -8.32 2.24 -3.64
C THR A 53 -9.44 3.27 -3.53
N LEU A 54 -9.49 4.05 -2.46
CA LEU A 54 -10.47 5.14 -2.30
C LEU A 54 -10.35 6.16 -3.43
N ALA A 55 -9.14 6.56 -3.79
CA ALA A 55 -8.91 7.47 -4.91
C ALA A 55 -9.39 6.87 -6.25
N ALA A 56 -9.14 5.58 -6.48
CA ALA A 56 -9.63 4.88 -7.65
C ALA A 56 -11.18 4.84 -7.68
N GLU A 57 -11.83 4.60 -6.54
CA GLU A 57 -13.30 4.62 -6.41
C GLU A 57 -13.89 5.99 -6.72
N GLU A 58 -13.30 7.07 -6.21
CA GLU A 58 -13.74 8.43 -6.52
C GLU A 58 -13.55 8.78 -8.00
N GLY A 59 -12.45 8.31 -8.62
CA GLY A 59 -12.27 8.37 -10.06
C GLY A 59 -13.36 7.61 -10.83
N ALA A 60 -13.65 6.37 -10.43
CA ALA A 60 -14.69 5.56 -11.06
C ALA A 60 -16.06 6.25 -10.96
N ARG A 61 -16.41 6.80 -9.79
CA ARG A 61 -17.65 7.58 -9.60
C ARG A 61 -17.70 8.82 -10.48
N ALA A 62 -16.58 9.48 -10.72
CA ALA A 62 -16.51 10.63 -11.62
C ALA A 62 -16.84 10.27 -13.08
N ALA A 63 -16.50 9.05 -13.52
CA ALA A 63 -16.85 8.56 -14.86
C ALA A 63 -18.37 8.54 -15.11
N LEU A 64 -19.16 8.23 -14.07
CA LEU A 64 -20.63 8.21 -14.13
C LEU A 64 -21.24 9.61 -14.15
N ARG A 65 -20.64 10.56 -13.43
CA ARG A 65 -21.15 11.94 -13.32
C ARG A 65 -20.97 12.76 -14.58
N TYR A 66 -20.05 12.35 -15.46
CA TYR A 66 -19.85 13.06 -16.72
C TYR A 66 -21.09 12.90 -17.62
N PRO A 67 -21.61 13.98 -18.22
CA PRO A 67 -22.84 13.93 -19.01
C PRO A 67 -22.70 13.01 -20.23
N ALA A 68 -23.73 12.18 -20.46
CA ALA A 68 -23.92 11.43 -21.69
C ALA A 68 -24.46 12.34 -22.79
N GLY A 69 -24.06 12.12 -24.06
CA GLY A 69 -24.85 12.58 -25.21
C GLY A 69 -24.96 14.09 -25.39
N VAL A 70 -23.87 14.83 -25.26
CA VAL A 70 -23.86 16.24 -25.71
C VAL A 70 -24.18 16.26 -27.21
N ALA A 71 -25.23 16.96 -27.62
CA ALA A 71 -25.68 16.96 -29.02
C ALA A 71 -24.52 17.33 -29.96
N GLY A 72 -24.11 16.38 -30.81
CA GLY A 72 -22.99 16.53 -31.75
C GLY A 72 -21.67 15.85 -31.36
N THR A 73 -21.57 15.18 -30.20
CA THR A 73 -20.38 14.39 -29.83
C THR A 73 -20.58 12.90 -30.09
N SER A 74 -19.56 12.22 -30.62
CA SER A 74 -19.62 10.77 -30.83
C SER A 74 -19.61 10.00 -29.49
N LEU A 75 -20.13 8.77 -29.49
CA LEU A 75 -20.06 7.88 -28.32
C LEU A 75 -18.61 7.70 -27.84
N ALA A 76 -17.67 7.55 -28.77
CA ALA A 76 -16.25 7.42 -28.49
C ALA A 76 -15.66 8.69 -27.80
N ALA A 77 -16.06 9.88 -28.24
CA ALA A 77 -15.61 11.13 -27.62
C ALA A 77 -16.15 11.27 -26.18
N THR A 78 -17.43 10.93 -25.98
CA THR A 78 -18.07 10.93 -24.66
C THR A 78 -17.39 9.93 -23.72
N GLN A 79 -17.11 8.72 -24.20
CA GLN A 79 -16.41 7.68 -23.45
C GLN A 79 -15.00 8.10 -23.07
N GLN A 80 -14.24 8.72 -24.00
CA GLN A 80 -12.91 9.23 -23.69
C GLN A 80 -12.97 10.35 -22.64
N ALA A 81 -13.97 11.22 -22.71
CA ALA A 81 -14.14 12.28 -21.72
C ALA A 81 -14.46 11.73 -20.32
N ARG A 82 -15.27 10.67 -20.22
CA ARG A 82 -15.51 9.92 -18.96
C ARG A 82 -14.22 9.33 -18.39
N VAL A 83 -13.40 8.71 -19.23
CA VAL A 83 -12.08 8.15 -18.84
C VAL A 83 -11.15 9.25 -18.33
N ASN A 84 -11.08 10.38 -19.05
CA ASN A 84 -10.25 11.51 -18.65
C ASN A 84 -10.72 12.13 -17.32
N ALA A 85 -12.04 12.27 -17.12
CA ALA A 85 -12.61 12.75 -15.88
C ALA A 85 -12.30 11.80 -14.70
N ALA A 86 -12.39 10.49 -14.93
CA ALA A 86 -12.04 9.48 -13.94
C ALA A 86 -10.56 9.57 -13.53
N ALA A 87 -9.65 9.65 -14.50
CA ALA A 87 -8.23 9.80 -14.25
C ALA A 87 -7.89 11.11 -13.51
N ALA A 88 -8.50 12.22 -13.93
CA ALA A 88 -8.29 13.52 -13.30
C ALA A 88 -8.76 13.52 -11.83
N MET A 89 -9.93 12.95 -11.55
CA MET A 89 -10.46 12.88 -10.19
C MET A 89 -9.66 11.93 -9.31
N ALA A 90 -9.32 10.73 -9.79
CA ALA A 90 -8.50 9.78 -9.01
C ALA A 90 -7.13 10.36 -8.64
N ARG A 91 -6.48 11.06 -9.57
CA ARG A 91 -5.20 11.73 -9.28
C ARG A 91 -5.38 12.98 -8.43
N GLY A 92 -6.49 13.70 -8.60
CA GLY A 92 -6.82 14.91 -7.85
C GLY A 92 -7.12 14.67 -6.38
N THR A 93 -7.63 13.49 -6.03
CA THR A 93 -7.88 13.09 -4.63
C THR A 93 -6.61 12.74 -3.85
N LEU A 94 -5.51 12.47 -4.54
CA LEU A 94 -4.24 12.12 -3.90
C LEU A 94 -3.45 13.39 -3.50
N PRO A 95 -2.71 13.35 -2.38
CA PRO A 95 -1.70 14.36 -2.07
C PRO A 95 -0.66 14.48 -3.20
N ALA A 96 -0.14 15.68 -3.44
CA ALA A 96 0.86 15.92 -4.49
C ALA A 96 2.08 14.98 -4.38
N SER A 97 2.53 14.72 -3.16
CA SER A 97 3.65 13.81 -2.87
C SER A 97 3.43 12.37 -3.32
N ILE A 98 2.19 11.89 -3.44
CA ILE A 98 1.89 10.55 -3.97
C ILE A 98 1.56 10.66 -5.46
N ARG A 99 0.76 11.67 -5.83
CA ARG A 99 0.29 11.88 -7.20
C ARG A 99 1.43 11.98 -8.21
N ASP A 100 2.52 12.65 -7.86
CA ASP A 100 3.66 12.89 -8.75
C ASP A 100 4.52 11.62 -8.96
N LEU A 101 4.38 10.62 -8.09
CA LEU A 101 5.03 9.31 -8.23
C LEU A 101 4.22 8.35 -9.13
N ILE A 102 2.94 8.67 -9.38
CA ILE A 102 2.07 7.85 -10.22
C ILE A 102 2.07 8.45 -11.63
N PRO A 103 2.33 7.66 -12.69
CA PRO A 103 2.27 8.17 -14.06
C PRO A 103 0.87 8.69 -14.41
N ALA A 104 0.82 9.76 -15.21
CA ALA A 104 -0.45 10.32 -15.67
C ALA A 104 -1.19 9.41 -16.66
N ALA A 105 -0.43 8.65 -17.44
CA ALA A 105 -0.96 7.73 -18.43
C ALA A 105 -1.41 6.43 -17.76
N GLY A 106 -2.48 5.84 -18.31
CA GLY A 106 -2.95 4.52 -17.88
C GLY A 106 -3.68 4.48 -16.54
N VAL A 107 -3.99 5.63 -15.93
CA VAL A 107 -4.76 5.68 -14.67
C VAL A 107 -6.20 5.21 -14.87
N ALA A 108 -6.81 5.52 -16.00
CA ALA A 108 -8.14 5.05 -16.33
C ALA A 108 -8.19 4.56 -17.78
N ALA A 109 -8.98 3.52 -18.02
CA ALA A 109 -9.23 2.99 -19.34
C ALA A 109 -10.68 2.49 -19.43
N ALA A 110 -11.27 2.63 -20.62
CA ALA A 110 -12.52 1.95 -20.91
C ALA A 110 -12.23 0.52 -21.38
N VAL A 111 -12.85 -0.45 -20.72
CA VAL A 111 -12.63 -1.88 -20.90
C VAL A 111 -13.98 -2.60 -20.94
N PRO A 112 -14.10 -3.76 -21.59
CA PRO A 112 -15.30 -4.57 -21.46
C PRO A 112 -15.47 -5.02 -20.00
N CYS A 113 -16.68 -4.97 -19.48
CA CYS A 113 -16.98 -5.36 -18.09
C CYS A 113 -16.70 -6.85 -17.81
N ALA A 114 -16.86 -7.69 -18.82
CA ALA A 114 -16.48 -9.10 -18.82
C ALA A 114 -16.02 -9.53 -20.21
N ALA A 115 -15.28 -10.64 -20.30
CA ALA A 115 -14.88 -11.19 -21.59
C ALA A 115 -16.11 -11.50 -22.46
N GLY A 116 -16.24 -10.81 -23.60
CA GLY A 116 -17.37 -10.97 -24.51
C GLY A 116 -18.61 -10.12 -24.19
N SER A 117 -18.59 -9.24 -23.18
CA SER A 117 -19.70 -8.31 -22.93
C SER A 117 -19.66 -7.11 -23.87
N ALA A 118 -20.83 -6.67 -24.34
CA ALA A 118 -20.98 -5.37 -25.02
C ALA A 118 -20.96 -4.18 -24.04
N ASP A 119 -21.11 -4.46 -22.74
CA ASP A 119 -21.09 -3.46 -21.68
C ASP A 119 -19.70 -2.85 -21.50
N VAL A 120 -19.66 -1.51 -21.48
CA VAL A 120 -18.43 -0.74 -21.29
C VAL A 120 -18.26 -0.38 -19.82
N CYS A 121 -17.13 -0.75 -19.25
CA CYS A 121 -16.70 -0.37 -17.91
C CYS A 121 -15.55 0.63 -17.99
N VAL A 122 -15.50 1.56 -17.05
CA VAL A 122 -14.31 2.39 -16.81
C VAL A 122 -13.55 1.78 -15.64
N GLN A 123 -12.36 1.26 -15.92
CA GLN A 123 -11.44 0.75 -14.92
C GLN A 123 -10.43 1.84 -14.57
N VAL A 124 -10.28 2.12 -13.28
CA VAL A 124 -9.29 3.04 -12.71
C VAL A 124 -8.28 2.23 -11.93
N THR A 125 -7.00 2.40 -12.24
CA THR A 125 -5.88 1.69 -11.60
C THR A 125 -4.77 2.68 -11.26
N LEU A 126 -4.49 2.82 -9.97
CA LEU A 126 -3.39 3.63 -9.45
C LEU A 126 -2.26 2.69 -9.04
N THR A 127 -1.07 2.85 -9.62
CA THR A 127 0.12 2.06 -9.28
C THR A 127 1.19 2.97 -8.74
N LEU A 128 1.62 2.71 -7.50
CA LEU A 128 2.64 3.46 -6.79
C LEU A 128 3.87 2.58 -6.60
N THR A 129 5.02 3.02 -7.09
CA THR A 129 6.30 2.33 -6.86
C THR A 129 6.88 2.75 -5.51
N THR A 130 7.35 1.78 -4.73
CA THR A 130 7.73 2.01 -3.33
C THR A 130 9.23 2.28 -3.15
N THR A 131 10.03 2.10 -4.20
CA THR A 131 11.49 2.17 -4.20
C THR A 131 12.05 3.51 -3.67
N ASN A 132 11.33 4.61 -3.87
CA ASN A 132 11.77 5.95 -3.45
C ASN A 132 11.11 6.45 -2.15
N ILE A 133 10.16 5.70 -1.60
CA ILE A 133 9.33 6.14 -0.47
C ILE A 133 9.80 5.48 0.82
N MET A 134 10.25 4.23 0.74
CA MET A 134 10.68 3.45 1.88
C MET A 134 12.06 2.82 1.67
N PRO A 135 13.01 2.98 2.61
CA PRO A 135 14.29 2.31 2.51
C PRO A 135 14.10 0.80 2.67
N ALA A 136 14.82 0.03 1.84
CA ALA A 136 14.80 -1.42 1.91
C ALA A 136 15.43 -1.89 3.23
N VAL A 137 14.73 -2.76 3.94
CA VAL A 137 15.21 -3.34 5.20
C VAL A 137 15.68 -4.77 4.94
N PRO A 138 16.91 -5.14 5.32
CA PRO A 138 17.36 -6.52 5.22
C PRO A 138 16.40 -7.47 5.95
N MET A 139 16.13 -8.65 5.37
CA MET A 139 15.24 -9.69 5.90
C MET A 139 13.73 -9.38 5.95
N VAL A 140 13.27 -8.18 5.54
CA VAL A 140 11.84 -7.88 5.41
C VAL A 140 11.47 -7.85 3.92
N PRO A 141 10.69 -8.81 3.40
CA PRO A 141 10.21 -8.74 2.03
C PRO A 141 9.24 -7.55 1.91
N LEU A 142 9.45 -6.69 0.93
CA LEU A 142 8.61 -5.52 0.67
C LEU A 142 8.15 -5.55 -0.79
N PRO A 143 6.87 -5.29 -1.07
CA PRO A 143 6.38 -5.20 -2.45
C PRO A 143 6.99 -3.98 -3.15
N VAL A 144 7.46 -4.17 -4.38
CA VAL A 144 8.11 -3.12 -5.20
C VAL A 144 7.10 -2.11 -5.76
N ALA A 145 5.82 -2.49 -5.79
CA ALA A 145 4.72 -1.61 -6.14
C ALA A 145 3.47 -1.93 -5.31
N LEU A 146 2.68 -0.89 -5.04
CA LEU A 146 1.34 -0.97 -4.49
C LEU A 146 0.37 -0.56 -5.58
N SER A 147 -0.79 -1.21 -5.63
CA SER A 147 -1.87 -0.82 -6.52
C SER A 147 -3.20 -0.72 -5.78
N GLY A 148 -4.03 0.21 -6.24
CA GLY A 148 -5.44 0.30 -5.89
C GLY A 148 -6.24 0.44 -7.17
N SER A 149 -7.35 -0.31 -7.29
CA SER A 149 -8.18 -0.28 -8.48
C SER A 149 -9.67 -0.29 -8.15
N ALA A 150 -10.44 0.30 -9.04
CA ALA A 150 -11.90 0.31 -8.98
C ALA A 150 -12.45 0.30 -10.41
N MET A 151 -13.65 -0.22 -10.60
CA MET A 151 -14.34 -0.23 -11.89
C MET A 151 -15.80 0.15 -11.74
N VAL A 152 -16.35 0.77 -12.79
CA VAL A 152 -17.77 1.09 -12.86
C VAL A 152 -18.31 0.79 -14.25
N GLN A 153 -19.50 0.23 -14.33
CA GLN A 153 -20.21 0.01 -15.58
C GLN A 153 -20.89 1.31 -16.02
N LEU A 154 -20.66 1.70 -17.27
CA LEU A 154 -21.40 2.78 -17.89
C LEU A 154 -22.79 2.27 -18.28
N SER A 155 -23.82 3.07 -18.03
CA SER A 155 -25.14 2.78 -18.61
C SER A 155 -25.01 2.82 -20.13
N PRO A 156 -25.63 1.90 -20.88
CA PRO A 156 -25.77 2.06 -22.32
C PRO A 156 -26.53 3.37 -22.55
N ASP A 157 -25.86 4.34 -23.18
CA ASP A 157 -26.48 5.59 -23.60
C ASP A 157 -27.45 5.23 -24.74
N ILE A 158 -28.74 5.06 -24.40
CA ILE A 158 -29.84 4.76 -25.35
C ILE A 158 -30.10 5.90 -26.32
#